data_AF-V4L3T3-F1
#
_entry.id   AF-V4L3T3-F1
#
_cell.length_a   1.000
_cell.length_b   1.000
_cell.length_c   1.000
_cell.angle_alpha   90.00
_cell.angle_beta   90.00
_cell.angle_gamma   90.00
#
_symmetry.space_group_name_H-M   'P 1'
#
loop_
_entity.id
_entity.type
_entity.pdbx_description
1 polymer ?
#
loop_
_entity_poly.entity_id
_entity_poly.type
_entity_poly.pdbx_seq_one_letter_code
_entity_poly.pdbx_strand_id
1 'polypeptide(L)'
;MPLYATDPKYYDLAEVKRQVGLWVVPNNKHPWYDAPATVKVKTEKGVCHLNIEFTLGWPPQGVYEMLTNPRNVFFFRRFDKQFRQRLDNKSTKVLKKDGPRQITEVEKTLRWKLLRWSGAIPIHLIIDENHQNLTAKYKKEEMMYMKVFEGSWKVEPLYADQERLCKSRSRTSEEEYRKCSGGQGRIGSKVTVEQIFQPSSLLNMPPVSWFMRLITIRTTKALLEDLRQYVIDIHKSSDSV
;
A
#
# COMPACT_ATOMS: atom_id res chain seq x y z
N MET A 1 -13.27 21.17 -5.65
CA MET A 1 -13.17 20.21 -4.52
C MET A 1 -11.91 19.37 -4.70
N PRO A 2 -11.04 19.21 -3.70
CA PRO A 2 -9.94 18.25 -3.82
C PRO A 2 -10.55 16.85 -3.86
N LEU A 3 -10.48 16.14 -4.99
CA LEU A 3 -10.97 14.75 -5.05
C LEU A 3 -9.98 13.85 -4.30
N TYR A 4 -10.33 13.50 -3.06
CA TYR A 4 -9.73 12.37 -2.37
C TYR A 4 -10.00 11.10 -3.19
N ALA A 5 -9.05 10.15 -3.22
CA ALA A 5 -9.25 8.88 -3.91
C ALA A 5 -10.44 8.09 -3.33
N THR A 6 -10.69 8.24 -2.03
CA THR A 6 -11.87 7.74 -1.33
C THR A 6 -12.92 8.85 -1.18
N ASP A 7 -14.19 8.49 -1.36
CA ASP A 7 -15.30 9.44 -1.22
C ASP A 7 -15.49 9.78 0.27
N PRO A 8 -15.42 11.07 0.67
CA PRO A 8 -15.59 11.50 2.07
C PRO A 8 -16.93 11.11 2.70
N LYS A 9 -17.90 10.63 1.91
CA LYS A 9 -19.13 10.05 2.45
C LYS A 9 -18.89 8.77 3.28
N TYR A 10 -17.78 8.05 3.04
CA TYR A 10 -17.53 6.75 3.68
C TYR A 10 -16.59 6.80 4.89
N TYR A 11 -16.10 7.99 5.27
CA TYR A 11 -15.23 8.17 6.42
C TYR A 11 -15.31 9.60 6.96
N ASP A 12 -14.96 9.79 8.23
CA ASP A 12 -14.91 11.14 8.82
C ASP A 12 -13.65 11.88 8.36
N LEU A 13 -13.80 12.81 7.41
CA LEU A 13 -12.70 13.62 6.90
C LEU A 13 -12.07 14.53 7.97
N ALA A 14 -12.85 15.01 8.95
CA ALA A 14 -12.32 15.83 10.03
C ALA A 14 -11.44 14.99 10.95
N GLU A 15 -11.84 13.74 11.23
CA GLU A 15 -11.03 12.78 11.98
C GLU A 15 -9.73 12.45 11.24
N VAL A 16 -9.78 12.18 9.93
CA VAL A 16 -8.56 11.91 9.14
C VAL A 16 -7.59 13.08 9.21
N LYS A 17 -8.07 14.32 9.03
CA LYS A 17 -7.22 15.52 9.15
C LYS A 17 -6.60 15.66 10.54
N ARG A 18 -7.37 15.36 11.59
CA ARG A 18 -6.89 15.36 12.97
C ARG A 18 -5.78 14.33 13.16
N GLN A 19 -5.97 13.09 12.69
CA GLN A 19 -4.97 12.03 12.76
C GLN A 19 -3.70 12.38 11.97
N VAL A 20 -3.83 12.95 10.77
CA VAL A 20 -2.68 13.48 10.01
C VAL A 20 -1.90 14.50 10.85
N GLY A 21 -2.60 15.42 11.53
CA GLY A 21 -1.95 16.37 12.45
C GLY A 21 -1.16 15.70 13.57
N LEU A 22 -1.68 14.62 14.15
CA LEU A 22 -0.99 13.87 15.22
C LEU A 22 0.27 13.12 14.73
N TRP A 23 0.34 12.80 13.43
CA TRP A 23 1.49 12.14 12.81
C TRP A 23 2.55 13.12 12.29
N VAL A 24 2.11 14.27 11.79
CA VAL A 24 2.96 15.36 11.28
C VAL A 24 3.66 16.10 12.42
N VAL A 25 3.01 16.30 13.56
CA VAL A 25 3.64 16.97 14.71
C VAL A 25 4.68 16.04 15.35
N PRO A 26 5.95 16.45 15.41
CA PRO A 26 7.02 15.61 15.95
C PRO A 26 6.76 15.25 17.42
N ASN A 27 6.64 13.95 17.71
CA ASN A 27 6.53 13.46 19.08
C ASN A 27 7.83 12.78 19.53
N ASN A 28 8.81 13.59 19.90
CA ASN A 28 10.13 13.12 20.33
C ASN A 28 10.11 12.27 21.60
N LYS A 29 9.04 12.36 22.41
CA LYS A 29 8.90 11.56 23.65
C LYS A 29 8.48 10.13 23.38
N HIS A 30 7.68 9.90 22.33
CA HIS A 30 7.16 8.60 21.94
C HIS A 30 7.29 8.42 20.43
N PRO A 31 8.52 8.22 19.93
CA PRO A 31 8.77 8.08 18.52
C PRO A 31 8.07 6.83 17.98
N TRP A 32 7.54 6.94 16.76
CA TRP A 32 7.03 5.79 16.03
C TRP A 32 8.13 5.19 15.16
N TYR A 33 8.20 3.87 15.11
CA TYR A 33 9.11 3.15 14.24
C TYR A 33 8.34 2.42 13.16
N ASP A 34 8.44 2.93 11.93
CA ASP A 34 7.94 2.23 10.75
C ASP A 34 8.86 1.04 10.46
N ALA A 35 8.42 -0.16 10.84
CA ALA A 35 9.18 -1.38 10.61
C ALA A 35 9.17 -1.79 9.12
N PRO A 36 10.25 -2.41 8.61
CA PRO A 36 10.25 -2.99 7.27
C PRO A 36 9.13 -4.03 7.11
N ALA A 37 8.60 -4.16 5.90
CA ALA A 37 7.56 -5.14 5.61
C ALA A 37 8.04 -6.59 5.80
N THR A 38 7.21 -7.39 6.46
CA THR A 38 7.39 -8.85 6.54
C THR A 38 6.84 -9.48 5.27
N VAL A 39 7.68 -10.22 4.53
CA VAL A 39 7.29 -10.87 3.27
C VAL A 39 7.54 -12.38 3.38
N LYS A 40 6.46 -13.16 3.46
CA LYS A 40 6.50 -14.62 3.46
C LYS A 40 6.19 -15.12 2.05
N VAL A 41 7.06 -15.96 1.50
CA VAL A 41 6.92 -16.51 0.15
C VAL A 41 6.69 -18.01 0.25
N LYS A 42 5.62 -18.50 -0.37
CA LYS A 42 5.39 -19.93 -0.60
C LYS A 42 5.30 -20.18 -2.10
N THR A 43 5.86 -21.28 -2.57
CA THR A 43 5.79 -21.64 -3.99
C THR A 43 5.33 -23.08 -4.12
N GLU A 44 4.20 -23.29 -4.79
CA GLU A 44 3.58 -24.60 -4.97
C GLU A 44 3.17 -24.77 -6.44
N LYS A 45 3.61 -25.88 -7.06
CA LYS A 45 3.30 -26.20 -8.48
C LYS A 45 3.57 -25.04 -9.46
N GLY A 46 4.57 -24.23 -9.14
CA GLY A 46 5.00 -23.08 -9.95
C GLY A 46 4.26 -21.77 -9.70
N VAL A 47 3.22 -21.78 -8.85
CA VAL A 47 2.50 -20.59 -8.38
C VAL A 47 3.18 -20.08 -7.12
N CYS A 48 3.44 -18.77 -7.07
CA CYS A 48 4.03 -18.09 -5.92
C CYS A 48 2.96 -17.33 -5.15
N HIS A 49 2.89 -17.56 -3.84
CA HIS A 49 2.04 -16.87 -2.89
C HIS A 49 2.92 -15.99 -1.99
N LEU A 50 2.69 -14.69 -2.06
CA LEU A 50 3.33 -13.69 -1.21
C LEU A 50 2.31 -13.23 -0.17
N ASN A 51 2.61 -13.51 1.09
CA ASN A 51 1.87 -12.96 2.22
C ASN A 51 2.71 -11.86 2.83
N ILE A 52 2.24 -10.63 2.73
CA ILE A 52 2.96 -9.43 3.12
C ILE A 52 2.20 -8.78 4.27
N GLU A 53 2.91 -8.41 5.32
CA GLU A 53 2.37 -7.63 6.43
C GLU A 53 3.33 -6.50 6.76
N PHE A 54 2.81 -5.28 6.88
CA PHE A 54 3.57 -4.13 7.30
C PHE A 54 2.69 -3.14 8.05
N THR A 55 3.34 -2.24 8.78
CA THR A 55 2.68 -1.18 9.52
C THR A 55 3.23 0.16 9.07
N LEU A 56 2.38 1.18 9.03
CA LEU A 56 2.75 2.54 8.71
C LEU A 56 2.17 3.47 9.77
N GLY A 57 2.97 4.43 10.20
CA GLY A 57 2.59 5.54 11.06
C GLY A 57 1.78 6.57 10.31
N TRP A 58 0.69 6.17 9.69
CA TRP A 58 -0.15 7.04 8.89
C TRP A 58 -1.61 6.56 8.97
N PRO A 59 -2.62 7.44 8.89
CA PRO A 59 -4.01 7.04 9.07
C PRO A 59 -4.49 6.05 7.99
N PRO A 60 -5.39 5.09 8.32
CA PRO A 60 -5.87 4.05 7.39
C PRO A 60 -6.35 4.57 6.04
N GLN A 61 -7.13 5.64 6.01
CA GLN A 61 -7.63 6.24 4.78
C GLN A 61 -6.51 6.83 3.93
N GLY A 62 -5.50 7.44 4.57
CA GLY A 62 -4.32 7.97 3.90
C GLY A 62 -3.45 6.87 3.30
N VAL A 63 -3.25 5.76 4.04
CA VAL A 63 -2.51 4.60 3.53
C VAL A 63 -3.27 3.89 2.41
N TYR A 64 -4.58 3.77 2.52
CA TYR A 64 -5.41 3.21 1.45
C TYR A 64 -5.29 4.05 0.18
N GLU A 65 -5.34 5.38 0.30
CA GLU A 65 -5.11 6.28 -0.83
C GLU A 65 -3.72 6.07 -1.46
N MET A 66 -2.67 5.80 -0.69
CA MET A 66 -1.34 5.48 -1.26
C MET A 66 -1.34 4.26 -2.18
N LEU A 67 -2.25 3.30 -1.96
CA LEU A 67 -2.38 2.08 -2.75
C LEU A 67 -3.31 2.25 -3.95
N THR A 68 -4.33 3.10 -3.83
CA THR A 68 -5.44 3.18 -4.79
C THR A 68 -5.50 4.47 -5.60
N ASN A 69 -4.65 5.46 -5.33
CA ASN A 69 -4.83 6.80 -5.90
C ASN A 69 -4.86 6.78 -7.45
N PRO A 70 -6.00 7.17 -8.07
CA PRO A 70 -6.11 7.18 -9.52
C PRO A 70 -5.32 8.34 -10.16
N ARG A 71 -4.90 9.34 -9.36
CA ARG A 71 -4.30 10.60 -9.83
C ARG A 71 -2.78 10.54 -10.01
N ASN A 72 -2.19 9.34 -9.95
CA ASN A 72 -0.74 9.17 -10.09
C ASN A 72 0.07 10.03 -9.10
N VAL A 73 -0.43 10.16 -7.87
CA VAL A 73 0.30 10.88 -6.82
C VAL A 73 1.60 10.15 -6.53
N PHE A 74 2.68 10.92 -6.38
CA PHE A 74 4.03 10.39 -6.36
C PHE A 74 4.40 9.74 -5.01
N PHE A 75 3.88 8.54 -4.73
CA PHE A 75 4.25 7.78 -3.53
C PHE A 75 5.52 6.93 -3.71
N PHE A 76 5.80 6.50 -4.95
CA PHE A 76 6.95 5.67 -5.26
C PHE A 76 8.20 6.52 -5.58
N ARG A 77 9.39 6.04 -5.21
CA ARG A 77 10.60 6.81 -5.44
C ARG A 77 10.91 6.94 -6.93
N ARG A 78 11.61 8.01 -7.27
CA ARG A 78 12.19 8.24 -8.60
C ARG A 78 13.17 7.10 -8.91
N PHE A 79 13.02 6.52 -10.09
CA PHE A 79 13.75 5.36 -10.55
C PHE A 79 14.95 5.74 -11.41
N ASP A 80 14.86 6.83 -12.17
CA ASP A 80 15.90 7.28 -13.09
C ASP A 80 16.10 8.81 -13.08
N LYS A 81 17.14 9.25 -13.80
CA LYS A 81 17.49 10.67 -13.99
C LYS A 81 16.43 11.46 -14.77
N GLN A 82 15.45 10.77 -15.37
CA GLN A 82 14.32 11.38 -16.09
C GLN A 82 13.11 11.55 -15.17
N PHE A 83 13.29 11.43 -13.85
CA PHE A 83 12.27 11.61 -12.82
C PHE A 83 11.09 10.63 -12.93
N ARG A 84 11.25 9.51 -13.64
CA ARG A 84 10.20 8.48 -13.76
C ARG A 84 10.10 7.68 -12.48
N GLN A 85 8.89 7.31 -12.07
CA GLN A 85 8.71 6.49 -10.87
C GLN A 85 8.94 5.00 -11.13
N ARG A 86 9.25 4.29 -10.04
CA ARG A 86 9.34 2.82 -10.03
C ARG A 86 8.03 2.18 -10.45
N LEU A 87 6.90 2.70 -9.99
CA LEU A 87 5.56 2.31 -10.44
C LEU A 87 4.82 3.57 -10.87
N ASP A 88 4.55 3.67 -12.17
CA ASP A 88 3.97 4.85 -12.80
C ASP A 88 2.56 4.53 -13.27
N ASN A 89 1.56 5.31 -12.84
CA ASN A 89 0.17 5.14 -13.25
C ASN A 89 -0.04 5.78 -14.64
N LYS A 90 -0.39 4.98 -15.63
CA LYS A 90 -0.64 5.47 -17.00
C LYS A 90 -2.07 5.94 -17.17
N SER A 91 -3.02 5.12 -16.75
CA SER A 91 -4.43 5.42 -16.86
C SER A 91 -5.19 4.76 -15.72
N THR A 92 -6.32 5.36 -15.36
CA THR A 92 -7.28 4.76 -14.43
C THR A 92 -8.67 5.12 -14.92
N LYS A 93 -9.48 4.10 -15.16
CA LYS A 93 -10.84 4.23 -15.67
C LYS A 93 -11.79 3.53 -14.72
N VAL A 94 -12.77 4.26 -14.21
CA VAL A 94 -13.83 3.69 -13.37
C VAL A 94 -14.80 2.93 -14.28
N LEU A 95 -14.88 1.61 -14.12
CA LEU A 95 -15.81 0.76 -14.87
C LEU A 95 -17.19 0.72 -14.20
N LYS A 96 -17.21 0.70 -12.86
CA LYS A 96 -18.44 0.62 -12.07
C LYS A 96 -18.26 1.30 -10.72
N LYS A 97 -19.30 1.97 -10.23
CA LYS A 97 -19.34 2.56 -8.89
C LYS A 97 -20.70 2.26 -8.23
N ASP A 98 -20.69 1.40 -7.23
CA ASP A 98 -21.85 0.93 -6.48
C ASP A 98 -21.68 1.30 -5.00
N GLY A 99 -22.07 2.51 -4.62
CA GLY A 99 -21.90 2.98 -3.24
C GLY A 99 -20.41 3.00 -2.83
N PRO A 100 -20.00 2.31 -1.74
CA PRO A 100 -18.61 2.27 -1.29
C PRO A 100 -17.73 1.37 -2.16
N ARG A 101 -18.32 0.57 -3.06
CA ARG A 101 -17.59 -0.32 -3.96
C ARG A 101 -17.30 0.38 -5.28
N GLN A 102 -16.08 0.25 -5.77
CA GLN A 102 -15.64 0.80 -7.05
C GLN A 102 -14.81 -0.23 -7.81
N ILE A 103 -15.12 -0.44 -9.08
CA ILE A 103 -14.31 -1.28 -9.97
C ILE A 103 -13.57 -0.37 -10.94
N THR A 104 -12.25 -0.44 -10.93
CA THR A 104 -11.36 0.35 -11.77
C THR A 104 -10.51 -0.53 -12.67
N GLU A 105 -10.38 -0.10 -13.92
CA GLU A 105 -9.39 -0.58 -14.88
C GLU A 105 -8.17 0.33 -14.77
N VAL A 106 -6.99 -0.25 -14.53
CA VAL A 106 -5.78 0.50 -14.22
C VAL A 106 -4.61 -0.04 -15.04
N GLU A 107 -3.95 0.88 -15.75
CA GLU A 107 -2.71 0.60 -16.46
C GLU A 107 -1.55 1.25 -15.72
N LYS A 108 -0.52 0.46 -15.40
CA LYS A 108 0.71 0.92 -14.77
C LYS A 108 1.93 0.47 -15.54
N THR A 109 3.02 1.19 -15.40
CA THR A 109 4.34 0.77 -15.87
C THR A 109 5.25 0.53 -14.67
N LEU A 110 5.66 -0.72 -14.48
CA LEU A 110 6.59 -1.12 -13.44
C LEU A 110 8.02 -1.13 -13.97
N ARG A 111 8.90 -0.34 -13.37
CA ARG A 111 10.32 -0.29 -13.68
C ARG A 111 11.09 -1.06 -12.60
N TRP A 112 11.96 -1.95 -13.04
CA TRP A 112 12.75 -2.78 -12.14
C TRP A 112 14.22 -2.75 -12.54
N LYS A 113 15.07 -2.92 -11.54
CA LYS A 113 16.52 -3.03 -11.70
C LYS A 113 17.01 -4.18 -10.84
N LEU A 114 17.70 -5.13 -11.45
CA LEU A 114 18.33 -6.25 -10.77
C LEU A 114 19.72 -6.47 -11.35
N LEU A 115 20.74 -6.31 -10.51
CA LEU A 115 22.15 -6.34 -10.92
C LEU A 115 22.41 -5.29 -12.02
N ARG A 116 22.96 -5.71 -13.17
CA ARG A 116 23.23 -4.86 -14.35
C ARG A 116 22.03 -4.76 -15.31
N TRP A 117 20.93 -5.43 -15.02
CA TRP A 117 19.75 -5.48 -15.88
C TRP A 117 18.69 -4.53 -15.37
N SER A 118 18.02 -3.85 -16.29
CA SER A 118 16.87 -3.02 -16.00
C SER A 118 15.82 -3.21 -17.07
N GLY A 119 14.55 -3.12 -16.69
CA GLY A 119 13.44 -3.24 -17.62
C GLY A 119 12.21 -2.48 -17.16
N ALA A 120 11.24 -2.38 -18.06
CA ALA A 120 9.91 -1.86 -17.79
C ALA A 120 8.88 -2.92 -18.17
N ILE A 121 7.87 -3.11 -17.33
CA ILE A 121 6.80 -4.08 -17.53
C ILE A 121 5.47 -3.31 -17.50
N PRO A 122 4.70 -3.29 -18.59
CA PRO A 122 3.33 -2.80 -18.55
C PRO A 122 2.46 -3.77 -17.74
N ILE A 123 1.62 -3.22 -16.88
CA ILE A 123 0.69 -3.96 -16.01
C ILE A 123 -0.70 -3.41 -16.29
N HIS A 124 -1.62 -4.28 -16.69
CA HIS A 124 -3.02 -3.93 -16.84
C HIS A 124 -3.84 -4.74 -15.84
N LEU A 125 -4.48 -4.06 -14.89
CA LEU A 125 -5.23 -4.65 -13.79
C LEU A 125 -6.68 -4.19 -13.78
N ILE A 126 -7.58 -5.08 -13.34
CA ILE A 126 -8.89 -4.72 -12.81
C ILE A 126 -8.79 -4.76 -11.28
N ILE A 127 -9.16 -3.67 -10.62
CA ILE A 127 -9.17 -3.52 -9.17
C ILE A 127 -10.63 -3.37 -8.71
N ASP A 128 -11.06 -4.21 -7.79
CA ASP A 128 -12.35 -4.17 -7.11
C ASP A 128 -12.14 -3.68 -5.67
N GLU A 129 -12.45 -2.41 -5.47
CA GLU A 129 -12.18 -1.62 -4.28
C GLU A 129 -13.44 -1.51 -3.41
N ASN A 130 -13.25 -1.51 -2.10
CA ASN A 130 -14.27 -1.14 -1.12
C ASN A 130 -13.72 -0.06 -0.20
N HIS A 131 -14.19 1.16 -0.39
CA HIS A 131 -13.71 2.36 0.30
C HIS A 131 -14.21 2.46 1.75
N GLN A 132 -15.25 1.71 2.12
CA GLN A 132 -15.75 1.68 3.50
C GLN A 132 -14.90 0.75 4.37
N ASN A 133 -14.54 -0.42 3.84
CA ASN A 133 -13.77 -1.42 4.58
C ASN A 133 -12.26 -1.36 4.31
N LEU A 134 -11.81 -0.43 3.47
CA LEU A 134 -10.41 -0.24 3.06
C LEU A 134 -9.77 -1.54 2.55
N THR A 135 -10.54 -2.29 1.77
CA THR A 135 -10.10 -3.51 1.09
C THR A 135 -10.07 -3.30 -0.41
N ALA A 136 -9.18 -4.00 -1.12
CA ALA A 136 -9.38 -4.22 -2.53
C ALA A 136 -8.88 -5.59 -2.96
N LYS A 137 -9.41 -6.07 -4.08
CA LYS A 137 -8.91 -7.24 -4.81
C LYS A 137 -8.49 -6.77 -6.19
N TYR A 138 -7.40 -7.29 -6.70
CA TYR A 138 -6.96 -6.98 -8.05
C TYR A 138 -6.64 -8.27 -8.79
N LYS A 139 -6.89 -8.24 -10.10
CA LYS A 139 -6.50 -9.31 -11.02
C LYS A 139 -5.95 -8.68 -12.28
N LYS A 140 -5.00 -9.34 -12.93
CA LYS A 140 -4.56 -8.91 -14.25
C LYS A 140 -5.69 -9.05 -15.28
N GLU A 141 -5.81 -8.04 -16.12
CA GLU A 141 -6.51 -8.14 -17.40
C GLU A 141 -5.50 -8.63 -18.44
N GLU A 142 -4.41 -7.87 -18.59
CA GLU A 142 -3.32 -8.19 -19.51
C GLU A 142 -1.95 -7.98 -18.84
N MET A 143 -1.05 -8.95 -19.01
CA MET A 143 0.33 -8.84 -18.52
C MET A 143 1.24 -9.79 -19.29
N MET A 144 2.30 -9.25 -19.89
CA MET A 144 3.15 -9.97 -20.85
C MET A 144 3.81 -11.24 -20.28
N TYR A 145 4.31 -11.17 -19.04
CA TYR A 145 5.18 -12.22 -18.47
C TYR A 145 4.51 -13.09 -17.40
N MET A 146 3.25 -12.82 -17.07
CA MET A 146 2.55 -13.49 -15.96
C MET A 146 1.30 -14.20 -16.49
N LYS A 147 1.20 -15.51 -16.26
CA LYS A 147 -0.03 -16.29 -16.48
C LYS A 147 -1.07 -15.99 -15.41
N VAL A 148 -0.65 -15.85 -14.17
CA VAL A 148 -1.50 -15.48 -13.03
C VAL A 148 -0.86 -14.26 -12.38
N PHE A 149 -1.65 -13.25 -12.10
CA PHE A 149 -1.25 -12.10 -11.29
C PHE A 149 -2.50 -11.52 -10.66
N GLU A 150 -2.71 -11.83 -9.40
CA GLU A 150 -3.86 -11.37 -8.63
C GLU A 150 -3.46 -11.17 -7.19
N GLY A 151 -4.31 -10.50 -6.44
CA GLY A 151 -4.07 -10.29 -5.04
C GLY A 151 -5.17 -9.52 -4.36
N SER A 152 -4.95 -9.27 -3.08
CA SER A 152 -5.81 -8.43 -2.28
C SER A 152 -4.99 -7.65 -1.28
N TRP A 153 -5.49 -6.47 -0.91
CA TRP A 153 -4.99 -5.75 0.24
C TRP A 153 -6.13 -5.37 1.18
N LYS A 154 -5.79 -5.31 2.46
CA LYS A 154 -6.64 -4.83 3.53
C LYS A 154 -5.84 -3.86 4.38
N VAL A 155 -6.44 -2.71 4.69
CA VAL A 155 -5.87 -1.73 5.61
C VAL A 155 -6.74 -1.68 6.87
N GLU A 156 -6.12 -1.88 8.02
CA GLU A 156 -6.80 -1.89 9.32
C GLU A 156 -6.19 -0.82 10.24
N PRO A 157 -6.98 -0.22 11.15
CA PRO A 157 -6.45 0.71 12.14
C PRO A 157 -5.48 0.01 13.09
N LEU A 158 -4.38 0.68 13.38
CA LEU A 158 -3.39 0.28 14.37
C LEU A 158 -3.28 1.37 15.45
N TYR A 159 -3.71 1.06 16.66
CA TYR A 159 -3.74 2.02 17.76
C TYR A 159 -2.35 2.18 18.39
N ALA A 160 -1.55 3.09 17.83
CA ALA A 160 -0.12 3.21 18.14
C ALA A 160 0.16 3.58 19.61
N ASP A 161 -0.70 4.40 20.22
CA ASP A 161 -0.53 4.84 21.61
C ASP A 161 -1.40 4.05 22.62
N GLN A 162 -1.95 2.90 22.22
CA GLN A 162 -2.87 2.09 23.05
C GLN A 162 -2.29 1.73 24.41
N GLU A 163 -1.08 1.16 24.43
CA GLU A 163 -0.45 0.68 25.66
C GLU A 163 -0.24 1.81 26.67
N ARG A 164 0.13 3.00 26.17
CA ARG A 164 0.45 4.17 26.99
C ARG A 164 -0.78 4.92 27.47
N LEU A 165 -1.77 5.15 26.59
CA LEU A 165 -2.92 6.01 26.89
C LEU A 165 -4.12 5.24 27.44
N CYS A 166 -4.26 3.95 27.13
CA CYS A 166 -5.48 3.19 27.40
C CYS A 166 -5.29 1.98 28.34
N LYS A 167 -4.12 1.87 29.00
CA LYS A 167 -3.80 0.90 30.07
C LYS A 167 -4.32 -0.53 29.78
N SER A 168 -3.77 -1.16 28.74
CA SER A 168 -3.96 -2.58 28.36
C SER A 168 -5.41 -3.07 28.12
N ARG A 169 -6.40 -2.19 27.88
CA ARG A 169 -7.69 -2.63 27.31
C ARG A 169 -7.44 -3.30 25.95
N SER A 170 -7.78 -4.59 25.83
CA SER A 170 -7.41 -5.43 24.68
C SER A 170 -8.40 -5.40 23.51
N ARG A 171 -9.60 -4.85 23.73
CA ARG A 171 -10.61 -4.63 22.69
C ARG A 171 -10.87 -3.14 22.64
N THR A 172 -10.63 -2.53 21.49
CA THR A 172 -10.78 -1.09 21.35
C THR A 172 -11.33 -0.81 19.96
N SER A 173 -12.62 -0.49 19.91
CA SER A 173 -13.18 0.18 18.73
C SER A 173 -12.56 1.57 18.58
N GLU A 174 -12.66 2.19 17.41
CA GLU A 174 -12.11 3.53 17.21
C GLU A 174 -12.72 4.56 18.18
N GLU A 175 -14.01 4.41 18.50
CA GLU A 175 -14.70 5.24 19.48
C GLU A 175 -14.18 5.03 20.91
N GLU A 176 -13.95 3.78 21.30
CA GLU A 176 -13.35 3.45 22.60
C GLU A 176 -11.93 4.00 22.69
N TYR A 177 -11.16 3.90 21.60
CA TYR A 177 -9.80 4.43 21.52
C TYR A 177 -9.78 5.93 21.71
N ARG A 178 -10.68 6.63 21.02
CA ARG A 178 -10.84 8.08 21.12
C ARG A 178 -11.19 8.51 22.54
N LYS A 179 -12.10 7.78 23.21
CA LYS A 179 -12.48 8.05 24.60
C LYS A 179 -11.33 7.83 25.58
N CYS A 180 -10.64 6.69 25.50
CA CYS A 180 -9.57 6.38 26.46
C CYS A 180 -8.30 7.22 26.24
N SER A 181 -7.98 7.55 24.98
CA SER A 181 -6.82 8.39 24.65
C SER A 181 -7.06 9.89 24.86
N GLY A 182 -8.26 10.31 25.26
CA GLY A 182 -8.64 11.72 25.31
C GLY A 182 -8.54 12.41 23.95
N GLY A 183 -8.61 11.63 22.86
CA GLY A 183 -8.40 12.11 21.50
C GLY A 183 -6.94 12.40 21.12
N GLN A 184 -5.95 12.13 21.97
CA GLN A 184 -4.54 12.39 21.65
C GLN A 184 -3.81 11.18 21.05
N GLY A 185 -4.45 10.02 20.99
CA GLY A 185 -3.86 8.79 20.49
C GLY A 185 -3.74 8.77 18.97
N ARG A 186 -2.56 8.38 18.46
CA ARG A 186 -2.31 8.21 17.03
C ARG A 186 -2.87 6.89 16.53
N ILE A 187 -3.58 6.96 15.41
CA ILE A 187 -4.07 5.79 14.66
C ILE A 187 -3.19 5.62 13.43
N GLY A 188 -2.37 4.58 13.44
CA GLY A 188 -1.59 4.13 12.31
C GLY A 188 -2.36 3.10 11.49
N SER A 189 -1.65 2.46 10.57
CA SER A 189 -2.21 1.46 9.67
C SER A 189 -1.45 0.14 9.78
N LYS A 190 -2.20 -0.95 9.87
CA LYS A 190 -1.72 -2.29 9.56
C LYS A 190 -2.20 -2.66 8.17
N VAL A 191 -1.28 -3.06 7.29
CA VAL A 191 -1.60 -3.46 5.92
C VAL A 191 -1.25 -4.93 5.74
N THR A 192 -2.22 -5.69 5.26
CA THR A 192 -2.04 -7.08 4.84
C THR A 192 -2.24 -7.15 3.33
N VAL A 193 -1.27 -7.72 2.63
CA VAL A 193 -1.33 -7.93 1.18
C VAL A 193 -1.10 -9.40 0.88
N GLU A 194 -2.02 -9.99 0.14
CA GLU A 194 -1.84 -11.29 -0.48
C GLU A 194 -1.62 -11.08 -1.97
N GLN A 195 -0.52 -11.59 -2.51
CA GLN A 195 -0.22 -11.53 -3.94
C GLN A 195 0.09 -12.92 -4.45
N ILE A 196 -0.66 -13.35 -5.46
CA ILE A 196 -0.50 -14.63 -6.14
C ILE A 196 -0.01 -14.34 -7.55
N PHE A 197 1.10 -14.96 -7.94
CA PHE A 197 1.59 -14.84 -9.30
C PHE A 197 2.20 -16.12 -9.83
N GLN A 198 2.12 -16.29 -11.15
CA GLN A 198 2.72 -17.40 -11.88
C GLN A 198 3.27 -16.88 -13.20
N PRO A 199 4.57 -17.09 -13.51
CA PRO A 199 5.13 -16.77 -14.81
C PRO A 199 4.42 -17.52 -15.95
N SER A 200 4.39 -16.94 -17.16
CA SER A 200 3.85 -17.59 -18.36
C SER A 200 4.56 -18.91 -18.68
N SER A 201 3.89 -19.83 -19.38
CA SER A 201 4.32 -21.24 -19.54
C SER A 201 5.79 -21.42 -19.98
N LEU A 202 6.22 -20.73 -21.03
CA LEU A 202 7.62 -20.77 -21.51
C LEU A 202 8.63 -20.20 -20.49
N LEU A 203 8.19 -19.34 -19.57
CA LEU A 203 9.00 -18.70 -18.53
C LEU A 203 8.86 -19.38 -17.15
N ASN A 204 8.00 -20.40 -17.02
CA ASN A 204 7.72 -21.09 -15.76
C ASN A 204 8.67 -22.28 -15.50
N MET A 205 9.61 -22.55 -16.42
CA MET A 205 10.67 -23.55 -16.22
C MET A 205 11.94 -22.92 -15.63
N PRO A 206 12.64 -23.59 -14.69
CA PRO A 206 13.98 -23.18 -14.28
C PRO A 206 14.96 -23.17 -15.46
N PRO A 207 15.97 -22.28 -15.51
CA PRO A 207 16.30 -21.26 -14.50
C PRO A 207 15.52 -19.93 -14.66
N VAL A 208 14.81 -19.75 -15.77
CA VAL A 208 14.11 -18.49 -16.10
C VAL A 208 13.02 -18.15 -15.07
N SER A 209 12.26 -19.15 -14.63
CA SER A 209 11.24 -18.97 -13.59
C SER A 209 11.81 -18.46 -12.27
N TRP A 210 13.02 -18.88 -11.89
CA TRP A 210 13.68 -18.43 -10.67
C TRP A 210 14.04 -16.95 -10.79
N PHE A 211 14.55 -16.53 -11.95
CA PHE A 211 14.86 -15.14 -12.22
C PHE A 211 13.61 -14.24 -12.19
N MET A 212 12.52 -14.66 -12.85
CA MET A 212 11.26 -13.90 -12.84
C MET A 212 10.68 -13.77 -11.42
N ARG A 213 10.66 -14.86 -10.65
CA ARG A 213 10.22 -14.83 -9.25
C ARG A 213 11.09 -13.91 -8.40
N LEU A 214 12.41 -13.95 -8.59
CA LEU A 214 13.35 -13.09 -7.88
C LEU A 214 13.12 -11.61 -8.20
N ILE A 215 12.90 -11.27 -9.48
CA ILE A 215 12.56 -9.89 -9.88
C ILE A 215 11.26 -9.46 -9.20
N THR A 216 10.20 -10.27 -9.27
CA THR A 216 8.91 -9.92 -8.69
C THR A 216 9.03 -9.68 -7.19
N ILE A 217 9.66 -10.60 -6.45
CA ILE A 217 9.83 -10.48 -4.99
C ILE A 217 10.66 -9.24 -4.63
N ARG A 218 11.79 -9.01 -5.31
CA ARG A 218 12.65 -7.84 -5.02
C ARG A 218 11.95 -6.53 -5.38
N THR A 219 11.21 -6.50 -6.47
CA THR A 219 10.49 -5.31 -6.91
C THR A 219 9.34 -4.99 -5.95
N THR A 220 8.57 -5.99 -5.52
CA THR A 220 7.54 -5.83 -4.49
C THR A 220 8.14 -5.29 -3.18
N LYS A 221 9.25 -5.87 -2.69
CA LYS A 221 9.95 -5.34 -1.50
C LYS A 221 10.37 -3.89 -1.65
N ALA A 222 10.85 -3.51 -2.83
CA ALA A 222 11.29 -2.15 -3.07
C ALA A 222 10.13 -1.15 -3.18
N LEU A 223 8.98 -1.56 -3.71
CA LEU A 223 7.76 -0.75 -3.69
C LEU A 223 7.26 -0.52 -2.26
N LEU A 224 7.29 -1.56 -1.41
CA LEU A 224 6.93 -1.44 0.00
C LEU A 224 7.86 -0.49 0.76
N GLU A 225 9.17 -0.57 0.49
CA GLU A 225 10.15 0.34 1.07
C GLU A 225 9.95 1.79 0.59
N ASP A 226 9.57 2.01 -0.67
CA ASP A 226 9.24 3.35 -1.16
C ASP A 226 8.04 3.94 -0.40
N LEU A 227 6.98 3.16 -0.14
CA LEU A 227 5.82 3.60 0.65
C LEU A 227 6.21 3.93 2.09
N ARG A 228 7.00 3.05 2.72
CA ARG A 228 7.52 3.25 4.07
C ARG A 228 8.34 4.53 4.17
N GLN A 229 9.23 4.74 3.22
CA GLN A 229 10.13 5.89 3.24
C GLN A 229 9.41 7.19 2.93
N TYR A 230 8.35 7.15 2.11
CA TYR A 230 7.47 8.29 1.89
C TYR A 230 6.82 8.78 3.21
N VAL A 231 6.31 7.86 4.04
CA VAL A 231 5.74 8.20 5.35
C VAL A 231 6.80 8.77 6.30
N ILE A 232 7.98 8.16 6.35
CA ILE A 232 9.11 8.65 7.15
C ILE A 232 9.52 10.07 6.72
N ASP A 233 9.57 10.32 5.41
CA ASP A 233 9.98 11.62 4.86
C ASP A 233 8.92 12.70 5.17
N ILE A 234 7.61 12.37 5.17
CA ILE A 234 6.55 13.28 5.63
C ILE A 234 6.75 13.69 7.09
N HIS A 235 6.98 12.70 7.98
CA HIS A 235 7.19 12.99 9.40
C HIS A 235 8.38 13.92 9.61
N LYS A 236 9.48 13.72 8.88
CA LYS A 236 10.69 14.56 8.98
C LYS A 236 10.55 15.95 8.37
N SER A 237 9.83 16.09 7.26
CA SER A 237 9.65 17.40 6.60
C SER A 237 8.90 18.41 7.48
N SER A 238 8.22 17.90 8.50
CA SER A 238 7.50 18.67 9.51
C SER A 238 8.39 19.14 10.66
N ASP A 239 9.62 18.63 10.77
CA ASP A 239 10.65 19.09 11.72
C ASP A 239 11.39 20.37 11.26
N SER A 240 11.25 20.75 9.98
CA SER A 240 12.05 21.80 9.32
C SER A 240 11.33 23.14 9.14
N VAL A 241 10.29 23.43 9.91
CA VAL A 241 9.57 24.72 9.94
C VAL A 241 9.62 25.33 11.34
#